data_AF-H8ZU24-F1
#
_entry.id   AF-H8ZU24-F1
#
_cell.length_a   1.000
_cell.length_b   1.000
_cell.length_c   1.000
_cell.angle_alpha   90.00
_cell.angle_beta   90.00
_cell.angle_gamma   90.00
#
_symmetry.space_group_name_H-M   'P 1'
#
loop_
_entity.id
_entity.type
_entity.pdbx_description
1 polymer ?
#
loop_
_entity_poly.entity_id
_entity_poly.type
_entity_poly.pdbx_seq_one_letter_code
_entity_poly.pdbx_strand_id
1 'polypeptide(L)'
;TFPNGRGINLPMNTKDISIMKWQHANSFRTSHYPYSEEMMRLCDEEGIVVIDETTAVGVNLQFGGGANFGGERIGTFDKEHGVQTQEHHKDVIRDLISRDKNHACVVMWSIANEPDSAAEGAYDHFKPLFDLAKEIDPQKRPCTLVSVQGTTADTDCSSKLSDVICLNRYYGWYFGGPDLEISEKGLRKELSDWGKLGKPVVFTEYGADTVSGLHDTTSVMYTEEYQVEYYEMNNKVFDEFEFVVGEQA
;
A
#
# COMPACT_ATOMS: atom_id res chain seq x y z
N THR A 1 -11.77 -28.65 -12.39
CA THR A 1 -12.50 -27.38 -12.17
C THR A 1 -11.45 -26.31 -11.97
N PHE A 2 -11.42 -25.23 -12.76
CA PHE A 2 -10.48 -24.12 -12.58
C PHE A 2 -11.27 -22.84 -12.23
N PRO A 3 -11.43 -22.49 -10.94
CA PRO A 3 -12.08 -21.28 -10.43
C PRO A 3 -11.03 -20.32 -9.83
N ASN A 4 -10.29 -19.66 -10.71
CA ASN A 4 -8.83 -19.54 -10.73
C ASN A 4 -8.00 -19.12 -9.49
N GLY A 5 -8.56 -18.71 -8.34
CA GLY A 5 -7.76 -18.28 -7.20
C GLY A 5 -6.68 -17.25 -7.62
N ARG A 6 -5.41 -17.53 -7.35
CA ARG A 6 -4.25 -16.70 -7.79
C ARG A 6 -3.70 -17.07 -9.19
N GLY A 7 -4.21 -18.11 -9.81
CA GLY A 7 -3.75 -18.54 -11.13
C GLY A 7 -3.98 -17.44 -12.18
N ILE A 8 -3.01 -17.26 -13.07
CA ILE A 8 -3.06 -16.27 -14.15
C ILE A 8 -4.36 -16.34 -14.96
N ASN A 9 -4.92 -15.18 -15.30
CA ASN A 9 -6.15 -15.06 -16.08
C ASN A 9 -6.04 -13.91 -17.09
N LEU A 10 -5.39 -14.15 -18.23
CA LEU A 10 -5.19 -13.13 -19.27
C LEU A 10 -6.49 -12.47 -19.78
N PRO A 11 -7.62 -13.21 -19.94
CA PRO A 11 -8.90 -12.58 -20.22
C PRO A 11 -9.33 -11.55 -19.16
N MET A 12 -9.11 -11.85 -17.87
CA MET A 12 -9.42 -10.91 -16.80
C MET A 12 -8.47 -9.72 -16.82
N ASN A 13 -7.16 -9.92 -16.95
CA ASN A 13 -6.19 -8.82 -17.07
C ASN A 13 -6.60 -7.81 -18.16
N THR A 14 -6.97 -8.30 -19.36
CA THR A 14 -7.42 -7.44 -20.47
C THR A 14 -8.72 -6.71 -20.13
N LYS A 15 -9.65 -7.41 -19.46
CA LYS A 15 -10.92 -6.83 -19.03
C LYS A 15 -10.72 -5.77 -17.94
N ASP A 16 -9.82 -6.00 -17.00
CA ASP A 16 -9.47 -5.08 -15.92
C ASP A 16 -8.89 -3.80 -16.49
N ILE A 17 -7.91 -3.87 -17.40
CA ILE A 17 -7.37 -2.68 -18.09
C ILE A 17 -8.47 -1.94 -18.87
N SER A 18 -9.39 -2.67 -19.52
CA SER A 18 -10.52 -2.05 -20.20
C SER A 18 -11.45 -1.30 -19.24
N ILE A 19 -11.70 -1.86 -18.05
CA ILE A 19 -12.50 -1.22 -17.00
C ILE A 19 -11.77 0.00 -16.45
N MET A 20 -10.47 -0.10 -16.15
CA MET A 20 -9.65 1.02 -15.68
C MET A 20 -9.74 2.22 -16.64
N LYS A 21 -9.56 1.98 -17.94
CA LYS A 21 -9.68 3.04 -18.96
C LYS A 21 -11.10 3.61 -19.04
N TRP A 22 -12.12 2.78 -18.89
CA TRP A 22 -13.52 3.24 -18.83
C TRP A 22 -13.78 4.12 -17.59
N GLN A 23 -13.17 3.79 -16.45
CA GLN A 23 -13.26 4.55 -15.20
C GLN A 23 -12.32 5.76 -15.17
N HIS A 24 -11.52 5.97 -16.22
CA HIS A 24 -10.49 7.00 -16.31
C HIS A 24 -9.33 6.86 -15.30
N ALA A 25 -9.12 5.66 -14.77
CA ALA A 25 -7.95 5.33 -13.97
C ALA A 25 -6.68 5.26 -14.84
N ASN A 26 -5.53 5.52 -14.22
CA ASN A 26 -4.23 5.51 -14.90
C ASN A 26 -3.16 4.64 -14.22
N SER A 27 -3.42 4.12 -13.01
CA SER A 27 -2.42 3.38 -12.25
C SER A 27 -3.00 2.31 -11.33
N PHE A 28 -2.18 1.35 -10.93
CA PHE A 28 -2.44 0.43 -9.81
C PHE A 28 -1.12 0.00 -9.15
N ARG A 29 -1.22 -0.65 -7.98
CA ARG A 29 -0.11 -1.31 -7.29
C ARG A 29 -0.28 -2.83 -7.36
N THR A 30 0.79 -3.59 -7.49
CA THR A 30 0.75 -5.07 -7.50
C THR A 30 0.58 -5.64 -6.09
N SER A 31 -0.48 -5.26 -5.39
CA SER A 31 -0.77 -5.66 -4.01
C SER A 31 -1.02 -7.17 -3.92
N HIS A 32 -0.31 -7.97 -3.12
CA HIS A 32 0.92 -7.68 -2.34
C HIS A 32 2.08 -8.60 -2.76
N TYR A 33 2.28 -8.69 -4.07
CA TYR A 33 3.23 -9.59 -4.70
C TYR A 33 3.43 -9.20 -6.16
N PRO A 34 4.60 -9.49 -6.75
CA PRO A 34 4.83 -9.24 -8.17
C PRO A 34 3.80 -9.99 -9.02
N TYR A 35 3.15 -9.27 -9.94
CA TYR A 35 2.17 -9.87 -10.86
C TYR A 35 2.88 -10.64 -11.99
N SER A 36 2.11 -11.35 -12.81
CA SER A 36 2.60 -12.10 -13.97
C SER A 36 3.27 -11.19 -15.00
N GLU A 37 4.33 -11.66 -15.64
CA GLU A 37 5.05 -10.95 -16.71
C GLU A 37 4.13 -10.50 -17.84
N GLU A 38 3.09 -11.27 -18.17
CA GLU A 38 2.11 -10.91 -19.19
C GLU A 38 1.29 -9.67 -18.81
N MET A 39 0.98 -9.47 -17.52
CA MET A 39 0.31 -8.26 -17.05
C MET A 39 1.23 -7.04 -17.15
N MET A 40 2.51 -7.19 -16.78
CA MET A 40 3.49 -6.10 -16.87
C MET A 40 3.69 -5.63 -18.31
N ARG A 41 3.79 -6.58 -19.25
CA ARG A 41 3.84 -6.31 -20.69
C ARG A 41 2.55 -5.65 -21.20
N LEU A 42 1.39 -6.10 -20.73
CA LEU A 42 0.11 -5.49 -21.09
C LEU A 42 0.04 -4.03 -20.59
N CYS A 43 0.53 -3.73 -19.39
CA CYS A 43 0.60 -2.37 -18.87
C CYS A 43 1.53 -1.47 -19.69
N ASP A 44 2.65 -1.99 -20.18
CA ASP A 44 3.52 -1.27 -21.13
C ASP A 44 2.76 -0.95 -22.44
N GLU A 45 2.06 -1.93 -23.00
CA GLU A 45 1.31 -1.76 -24.27
C GLU A 45 0.14 -0.78 -24.12
N GLU A 46 -0.58 -0.85 -23.00
CA GLU A 46 -1.79 -0.08 -22.77
C GLU A 46 -1.55 1.28 -22.09
N GLY A 47 -0.33 1.53 -21.60
CA GLY A 47 0.07 2.78 -20.96
C GLY A 47 -0.51 2.96 -19.57
N ILE A 48 -0.42 1.93 -18.72
CA ILE A 48 -0.92 1.94 -17.33
C ILE A 48 0.26 1.97 -16.38
N VAL A 49 0.24 2.91 -15.42
CA VAL A 49 1.30 3.10 -14.43
C VAL A 49 1.23 2.03 -13.35
N VAL A 50 2.37 1.45 -12.98
CA VAL A 50 2.47 0.38 -11.99
C VAL A 50 3.43 0.75 -10.87
N ILE A 51 2.95 0.65 -9.62
CA ILE A 51 3.79 0.55 -8.42
C ILE A 51 4.05 -0.93 -8.18
N ASP A 52 5.29 -1.36 -8.38
CA ASP A 52 5.66 -2.77 -8.34
C ASP A 52 6.13 -3.16 -6.93
N GLU A 53 5.46 -4.13 -6.33
CA GLU A 53 5.58 -4.49 -4.92
C GLU A 53 6.17 -5.90 -4.73
N THR A 54 7.06 -6.03 -3.75
CA THR A 54 7.60 -7.32 -3.34
C THR A 54 6.53 -8.21 -2.67
N THR A 55 6.91 -9.42 -2.27
CA THR A 55 6.01 -10.33 -1.52
C THR A 55 5.92 -10.01 -0.02
N ALA A 56 6.57 -8.95 0.45
CA ALA A 56 6.75 -8.66 1.87
C ALA A 56 5.52 -7.99 2.52
N VAL A 57 4.46 -8.77 2.69
CA VAL A 57 3.30 -8.43 3.51
C VAL A 57 3.29 -9.28 4.78
N GLY A 58 2.79 -8.72 5.89
CA GLY A 58 2.74 -9.43 7.18
C GLY A 58 4.06 -9.43 7.96
N VAL A 59 5.03 -8.59 7.57
CA VAL A 59 6.25 -8.31 8.36
C VAL A 59 5.89 -7.36 9.53
N ASN A 60 4.89 -7.78 10.31
CA ASN A 60 4.28 -7.05 11.40
C ASN A 60 3.61 -8.05 12.35
N LEU A 61 4.24 -8.30 13.51
CA LEU A 61 3.74 -9.25 14.50
C LEU A 61 2.72 -8.63 15.47
N GLN A 62 2.29 -7.38 15.23
CA GLN A 62 1.23 -6.78 16.04
C GLN A 62 -0.16 -7.27 15.65
N PHE A 63 -0.34 -7.74 14.41
CA PHE A 63 -1.57 -8.36 13.94
C PHE A 63 -1.83 -9.71 14.63
N GLY A 64 -3.08 -10.18 14.57
CA GLY A 64 -3.46 -11.52 15.06
C GLY A 64 -3.40 -11.70 16.59
N GLY A 65 -3.39 -10.61 17.37
CA GLY A 65 -3.31 -10.63 18.84
C GLY A 65 -1.88 -10.63 19.40
N GLY A 66 -0.86 -10.73 18.55
CA GLY A 66 0.56 -10.73 18.93
C GLY A 66 1.10 -12.11 19.31
N ALA A 67 2.35 -12.36 18.91
CA ALA A 67 3.11 -13.53 19.38
C ALA A 67 3.66 -13.27 20.79
N ASN A 68 3.63 -14.28 21.66
CA ASN A 68 4.10 -14.17 23.04
C ASN A 68 5.15 -15.25 23.35
N PHE A 69 6.18 -14.88 24.11
CA PHE A 69 7.18 -15.80 24.67
C PHE A 69 7.48 -15.40 26.12
N GLY A 70 7.49 -16.36 27.03
CA GLY A 70 7.76 -16.08 28.46
C GLY A 70 6.74 -15.17 29.16
N GLY A 71 5.55 -14.94 28.58
CA GLY A 71 4.55 -14.00 29.09
C GLY A 71 4.73 -12.56 28.57
N GLU A 72 5.77 -12.30 27.79
CA GLU A 72 6.01 -11.01 27.12
C GLU A 72 5.70 -11.10 25.63
N ARG A 73 5.31 -9.96 25.04
CA ARG A 73 4.97 -9.86 23.63
C ARG A 73 6.25 -9.73 22.81
N ILE A 74 6.35 -10.52 21.74
CA ILE A 74 7.53 -10.55 20.87
C ILE A 74 7.45 -9.38 19.90
N GLY A 75 8.50 -8.54 19.86
CA GLY A 75 8.62 -7.46 18.89
C GLY A 75 8.84 -8.00 17.48
N THR A 76 8.31 -7.31 16.47
CA THR A 76 8.39 -7.75 15.07
C THR A 76 9.82 -8.08 14.63
N PHE A 77 10.79 -7.25 14.99
CA PHE A 77 12.20 -7.38 14.59
C PHE A 77 13.11 -7.92 15.69
N ASP A 78 12.54 -8.58 16.70
CA ASP A 78 13.33 -9.38 17.65
C ASP A 78 14.20 -10.39 16.88
N LYS A 79 15.50 -10.44 17.21
CA LYS A 79 16.46 -11.21 16.42
C LYS A 79 16.30 -12.72 16.60
N GLU A 80 15.84 -13.18 17.75
CA GLU A 80 15.72 -14.61 18.07
C GLU A 80 14.31 -15.15 17.80
N HIS A 81 13.29 -14.33 18.04
CA HIS A 81 11.90 -14.78 18.04
C HIS A 81 10.99 -14.01 17.06
N GLY A 82 11.50 -12.91 16.50
CA GLY A 82 10.79 -12.11 15.50
C GLY A 82 10.94 -12.67 14.09
N VAL A 83 10.69 -11.83 13.10
CA VAL A 83 10.74 -12.20 11.68
C VAL A 83 12.15 -12.59 11.23
N GLN A 84 12.26 -13.70 10.49
CA GLN A 84 13.52 -14.22 9.94
C GLN A 84 13.58 -14.06 8.41
N THR A 85 13.03 -12.97 7.91
CA THR A 85 12.72 -12.80 6.48
C THR A 85 13.72 -11.95 5.71
N GLN A 86 14.60 -11.18 6.37
CA GLN A 86 15.40 -10.14 5.72
C GLN A 86 16.28 -10.65 4.57
N GLU A 87 16.96 -11.78 4.74
CA GLU A 87 17.83 -12.32 3.68
C GLU A 87 17.03 -12.75 2.46
N HIS A 88 15.90 -13.44 2.66
CA HIS A 88 15.02 -13.79 1.55
C HIS A 88 14.36 -12.56 0.92
N HIS A 89 14.05 -11.53 1.71
CA HIS A 89 13.52 -10.25 1.21
C HIS A 89 14.51 -9.57 0.26
N LYS A 90 15.81 -9.64 0.53
CA LYS A 90 16.85 -9.17 -0.40
C LYS A 90 16.80 -9.95 -1.72
N ASP A 91 16.60 -11.27 -1.67
CA ASP A 91 16.49 -12.09 -2.89
C ASP A 91 15.27 -11.70 -3.71
N VAL A 92 14.11 -11.49 -3.06
CA VAL A 92 12.89 -11.02 -3.75
C VAL A 92 13.12 -9.67 -4.43
N ILE A 93 13.79 -8.71 -3.77
CA ILE A 93 14.14 -7.42 -4.38
C ILE A 93 15.05 -7.61 -5.60
N ARG A 94 16.07 -8.49 -5.50
CA ARG A 94 16.97 -8.79 -6.63
C ARG A 94 16.23 -9.36 -7.81
N ASP A 95 15.40 -10.37 -7.56
CA ASP A 95 14.71 -11.10 -8.62
C ASP A 95 13.64 -10.22 -9.27
N LEU A 96 12.85 -9.49 -8.47
CA LEU A 96 11.83 -8.55 -8.95
C LEU A 96 12.44 -7.47 -9.85
N ILE A 97 13.44 -6.73 -9.34
CA ILE A 97 14.05 -5.65 -10.12
C ILE A 97 14.78 -6.22 -11.33
N SER A 98 15.44 -7.38 -11.22
CA SER A 98 16.11 -8.00 -12.37
C SER A 98 15.11 -8.35 -13.49
N ARG A 99 13.91 -8.82 -13.13
CA ARG A 99 12.81 -9.14 -14.05
C ARG A 99 12.25 -7.87 -14.70
N ASP A 100 11.89 -6.87 -13.90
CA ASP A 100 11.02 -5.77 -14.36
C ASP A 100 11.74 -4.44 -14.62
N LYS A 101 13.07 -4.40 -14.47
CA LYS A 101 13.89 -3.19 -14.72
C LYS A 101 13.66 -2.49 -16.05
N ASN A 102 13.15 -3.17 -17.07
CA ASN A 102 12.95 -2.60 -18.41
C ASN A 102 11.50 -2.19 -18.69
N HIS A 103 10.55 -2.50 -17.81
CA HIS A 103 9.16 -2.09 -17.98
C HIS A 103 9.04 -0.58 -17.76
N ALA A 104 8.46 0.11 -18.76
CA ALA A 104 8.23 1.55 -18.71
C ALA A 104 7.03 1.88 -17.82
N CYS A 105 6.09 0.93 -17.69
CA CYS A 105 4.96 1.03 -16.77
C CYS A 105 5.38 1.06 -15.30
N VAL A 106 6.51 0.44 -14.93
CA VAL A 106 6.99 0.40 -13.54
C VAL A 106 7.64 1.73 -13.16
N VAL A 107 6.96 2.50 -12.31
CA VAL A 107 7.40 3.86 -11.93
C VAL A 107 8.01 3.96 -10.54
N MET A 108 7.69 3.02 -9.65
CA MET A 108 8.15 3.03 -8.25
C MET A 108 8.15 1.60 -7.68
N TRP A 109 9.11 1.32 -6.81
CA TRP A 109 9.22 0.04 -6.11
C TRP A 109 8.65 0.13 -4.69
N SER A 110 7.71 -0.74 -4.33
CA SER A 110 7.22 -0.89 -2.96
C SER A 110 7.94 -2.04 -2.25
N ILE A 111 8.71 -1.71 -1.22
CA ILE A 111 9.55 -2.66 -0.49
C ILE A 111 8.73 -3.61 0.36
N ALA A 112 7.63 -3.15 0.97
CA ALA A 112 6.78 -3.96 1.83
C ALA A 112 5.41 -3.30 2.02
N ASN A 113 4.42 -4.14 2.36
CA ASN A 113 3.07 -3.71 2.72
C ASN A 113 2.81 -3.85 4.22
N GLU A 114 2.40 -2.75 4.85
CA GLU A 114 2.04 -2.64 6.26
C GLU A 114 2.99 -3.35 7.24
N PRO A 115 4.33 -3.21 7.09
CA PRO A 115 5.24 -3.73 8.09
C PRO A 115 5.12 -2.91 9.38
N ASP A 116 5.74 -3.40 10.46
CA ASP A 116 5.82 -2.68 11.73
C ASP A 116 6.84 -1.52 11.67
N SER A 117 6.63 -0.56 10.76
CA SER A 117 7.63 0.42 10.34
C SER A 117 8.02 1.45 11.40
N ALA A 118 7.23 1.56 12.48
CA ALA A 118 7.49 2.44 13.61
C ALA A 118 8.14 1.71 14.82
N ALA A 119 8.36 0.39 14.74
CA ALA A 119 8.94 -0.37 15.83
C ALA A 119 10.46 -0.29 15.92
N GLU A 120 10.98 -0.67 17.09
CA GLU A 120 12.41 -0.88 17.28
C GLU A 120 12.95 -1.93 16.30
N GLY A 121 14.12 -1.66 15.71
CA GLY A 121 14.74 -2.50 14.69
C GLY A 121 14.17 -2.35 13.27
N ALA A 122 13.07 -1.62 13.06
CA ALA A 122 12.47 -1.43 11.74
C ALA A 122 13.43 -0.74 10.76
N TYR A 123 14.06 0.36 11.18
CA TYR A 123 15.02 1.08 10.33
C TYR A 123 16.19 0.18 9.90
N ASP A 124 16.79 -0.55 10.83
CA ASP A 124 17.92 -1.45 10.53
C ASP A 124 17.49 -2.66 9.69
N HIS A 125 16.23 -3.05 9.79
CA HIS A 125 15.65 -4.06 8.91
C HIS A 125 15.50 -3.54 7.47
N PHE A 126 14.95 -2.35 7.28
CA PHE A 126 14.61 -1.83 5.95
C PHE A 126 15.74 -1.08 5.25
N LYS A 127 16.66 -0.43 5.98
CA LYS A 127 17.77 0.34 5.38
C LYS A 127 18.56 -0.44 4.31
N PRO A 128 19.05 -1.67 4.57
CA PRO A 128 19.78 -2.43 3.55
C PRO A 128 18.91 -2.87 2.37
N LEU A 129 17.57 -2.97 2.54
CA LEU A 129 16.63 -3.32 1.48
C LEU A 129 16.41 -2.14 0.52
N PHE A 130 16.22 -0.95 1.07
CA PHE A 130 16.15 0.30 0.29
C PHE A 130 17.48 0.57 -0.43
N ASP A 131 18.62 0.39 0.24
CA ASP A 131 19.94 0.55 -0.36
C ASP A 131 20.12 -0.41 -1.54
N LEU A 132 19.75 -1.69 -1.35
CA LEU A 132 19.83 -2.70 -2.40
C LEU A 132 18.94 -2.35 -3.60
N ALA A 133 17.68 -1.96 -3.38
CA ALA A 133 16.78 -1.57 -4.46
C ALA A 133 17.34 -0.40 -5.28
N LYS A 134 17.84 0.64 -4.59
CA LYS A 134 18.49 1.81 -5.22
C LYS A 134 19.81 1.45 -5.89
N GLU A 135 20.56 0.48 -5.37
CA GLU A 135 21.81 -0.01 -5.97
C GLU A 135 21.55 -0.69 -7.31
N ILE A 136 20.60 -1.63 -7.35
CA ILE A 136 20.44 -2.56 -8.47
C ILE A 136 19.48 -2.07 -9.56
N ASP A 137 18.54 -1.16 -9.27
CA ASP A 137 17.72 -0.57 -10.34
C ASP A 137 18.58 0.34 -11.21
N PRO A 138 18.77 0.03 -12.51
CA PRO A 138 19.57 0.87 -13.41
C PRO A 138 18.95 2.25 -13.64
N GLN A 139 17.63 2.39 -13.46
CA GLN A 139 16.92 3.66 -13.69
C GLN A 139 16.85 4.56 -12.45
N LYS A 140 17.25 4.04 -11.28
CA LYS A 140 17.19 4.76 -9.99
C LYS A 140 15.78 5.31 -9.70
N ARG A 141 14.76 4.50 -9.96
CA ARG A 141 13.36 4.87 -9.69
C ARG A 141 13.12 5.06 -8.19
N PRO A 142 12.08 5.85 -7.82
CA PRO A 142 11.64 5.98 -6.44
C PRO A 142 11.41 4.63 -5.76
N CYS A 143 11.74 4.57 -4.48
CA CYS A 143 11.41 3.45 -3.61
C CYS A 143 10.49 3.92 -2.49
N THR A 144 9.54 3.08 -2.10
CA THR A 144 8.57 3.34 -1.03
C THR A 144 8.36 2.11 -0.15
N LEU A 145 7.64 2.31 0.94
CA LEU A 145 7.04 1.30 1.80
C LEU A 145 5.62 1.76 2.08
N VAL A 146 4.65 0.84 2.00
CA VAL A 146 3.24 1.14 2.25
C VAL A 146 2.97 1.06 3.75
N SER A 147 2.72 2.22 4.35
CA SER A 147 2.67 2.42 5.81
C SER A 147 1.31 2.07 6.40
N VAL A 148 1.31 1.21 7.42
CA VAL A 148 0.12 0.82 8.19
C VAL A 148 -0.50 2.01 8.92
N GLN A 149 -1.83 1.99 9.11
CA GLN A 149 -2.54 2.95 9.95
C GLN A 149 -1.94 3.01 11.37
N GLY A 150 -1.82 4.22 11.93
CA GLY A 150 -1.29 4.47 13.28
C GLY A 150 0.19 4.88 13.28
N THR A 151 0.89 4.70 12.16
CA THR A 151 2.16 5.38 11.90
C THR A 151 1.95 6.88 11.77
N THR A 152 2.98 7.66 12.16
CA THR A 152 3.01 9.11 12.00
C THR A 152 4.30 9.50 11.31
N ALA A 153 4.37 10.71 10.76
CA ALA A 153 5.57 11.20 10.08
C ALA A 153 6.83 11.18 10.97
N ASP A 154 6.70 11.28 12.29
CA ASP A 154 7.84 11.23 13.22
C ASP A 154 8.27 9.80 13.58
N THR A 155 7.32 8.86 13.62
CA THR A 155 7.57 7.50 14.10
C THR A 155 7.94 6.54 12.98
N ASP A 156 7.46 6.78 11.76
CA ASP A 156 7.64 5.87 10.63
C ASP A 156 9.07 5.91 10.07
N CYS A 157 9.71 4.74 9.93
CA CYS A 157 11.00 4.66 9.25
C CYS A 157 10.91 5.02 7.75
N SER A 158 9.72 4.87 7.14
CA SER A 158 9.41 5.28 5.76
C SER A 158 9.67 6.77 5.54
N SER A 159 9.42 7.62 6.55
CA SER A 159 9.70 9.06 6.49
C SER A 159 11.15 9.38 6.14
N LYS A 160 12.10 8.49 6.52
CA LYS A 160 13.53 8.63 6.22
C LYS A 160 13.95 7.91 4.95
N LEU A 161 13.45 6.68 4.75
CA LEU A 161 13.94 5.76 3.73
C LEU A 161 13.29 5.97 2.35
N SER A 162 11.99 6.27 2.34
CA SER A 162 11.17 6.32 1.14
C SER A 162 11.28 7.66 0.41
N ASP A 163 11.24 7.63 -0.91
CA ASP A 163 11.22 8.83 -1.75
C ASP A 163 9.81 9.43 -1.84
N VAL A 164 8.78 8.57 -1.77
CA VAL A 164 7.35 8.90 -1.73
C VAL A 164 6.73 8.25 -0.49
N ILE A 165 5.81 8.92 0.18
CA ILE A 165 5.08 8.34 1.30
C ILE A 165 3.83 7.65 0.77
N CYS A 166 3.66 6.37 1.05
CA CYS A 166 2.46 5.62 0.68
C CYS A 166 1.68 5.21 1.92
N LEU A 167 0.41 5.61 2.01
CA LEU A 167 -0.42 5.42 3.19
C LEU A 167 -1.57 4.47 2.89
N ASN A 168 -1.80 3.53 3.80
CA ASN A 168 -3.05 2.78 3.90
C ASN A 168 -3.85 3.37 5.05
N ARG A 169 -5.00 3.99 4.77
CA ARG A 169 -5.79 4.69 5.78
C ARG A 169 -7.27 4.38 5.64
N TYR A 170 -7.91 4.12 6.78
CA TYR A 170 -9.30 3.65 6.84
C TYR A 170 -10.16 4.52 7.77
N TYR A 171 -9.94 5.84 7.71
CA TYR A 171 -10.79 6.82 8.40
C TYR A 171 -12.20 6.79 7.83
N GLY A 172 -13.19 6.50 8.68
CA GLY A 172 -14.58 6.27 8.27
C GLY A 172 -14.92 4.80 8.04
N TRP A 173 -13.97 3.87 8.22
CA TRP A 173 -14.24 2.43 8.23
C TRP A 173 -13.81 1.81 9.56
N TYR A 174 -12.63 1.15 9.59
CA TYR A 174 -12.06 0.59 10.82
C TYR A 174 -11.84 1.64 11.91
N PHE A 175 -11.60 2.90 11.53
CA PHE A 175 -11.31 4.00 12.44
C PHE A 175 -12.36 5.09 12.27
N GLY A 176 -13.34 5.11 13.18
CA GLY A 176 -14.35 6.16 13.26
C GLY A 176 -15.70 5.85 12.59
N GLY A 177 -15.84 4.75 11.85
CA GLY A 177 -17.13 4.36 11.28
C GLY A 177 -18.22 4.13 12.36
N PRO A 178 -19.49 4.51 12.12
CA PRO A 178 -20.02 5.13 10.89
C PRO A 178 -19.91 6.67 10.84
N ASP A 179 -19.24 7.32 11.80
CA ASP A 179 -19.19 8.79 11.91
C ASP A 179 -18.14 9.39 10.97
N LEU A 180 -18.59 9.78 9.77
CA LEU A 180 -17.72 10.37 8.76
C LEU A 180 -17.22 11.78 9.13
N GLU A 181 -17.96 12.57 9.92
CA GLU A 181 -17.55 13.91 10.32
C GLU A 181 -16.37 13.90 11.30
N ILE A 182 -16.38 12.97 12.26
CA ILE A 182 -15.25 12.77 13.18
C ILE A 182 -14.06 12.21 12.41
N SER A 183 -14.31 11.26 11.50
CA SER A 183 -13.28 10.63 10.67
C SER A 183 -12.57 11.65 9.77
N GLU A 184 -13.31 12.58 9.17
CA GLU A 184 -12.77 13.67 8.34
C GLU A 184 -11.77 14.55 9.12
N LYS A 185 -12.10 14.87 10.38
CA LYS A 185 -11.21 15.64 11.27
C LYS A 185 -9.94 14.86 11.61
N GLY A 186 -10.08 13.55 11.83
CA GLY A 186 -8.96 12.65 12.10
C GLY A 186 -7.99 12.57 10.93
N LEU A 187 -8.52 12.30 9.73
CA LEU A 187 -7.74 12.23 8.49
C LEU A 187 -7.01 13.54 8.21
N ARG A 188 -7.71 14.68 8.23
CA ARG A 188 -7.12 16.00 7.99
C ARG A 188 -5.99 16.32 8.96
N LYS A 189 -6.18 15.97 10.24
CA LYS A 189 -5.15 16.17 11.28
C LYS A 189 -3.90 15.34 11.00
N GLU A 190 -4.04 14.07 10.63
CA GLU A 190 -2.89 13.23 10.30
C GLU A 190 -2.18 13.72 9.03
N LEU A 191 -2.95 14.00 7.97
CA LEU A 191 -2.40 14.42 6.68
C LEU A 191 -1.65 15.76 6.77
N SER A 192 -2.16 16.70 7.57
CA SER A 192 -1.44 17.95 7.88
C SER A 192 -0.05 17.72 8.48
N ASP A 193 0.11 16.69 9.33
CA ASP A 193 1.40 16.35 9.93
C ASP A 193 2.35 15.72 8.91
N TRP A 194 1.85 14.87 8.01
CA TRP A 194 2.65 14.30 6.92
C TRP A 194 3.24 15.36 5.98
N GLY A 195 2.54 16.48 5.80
CA GLY A 195 3.02 17.62 5.00
C GLY A 195 4.36 18.21 5.47
N LYS A 196 4.74 18.01 6.75
CA LYS A 196 6.01 18.54 7.29
C LYS A 196 7.26 17.92 6.65
N LEU A 197 7.13 16.75 6.02
CA LEU A 197 8.25 16.07 5.37
C LEU A 197 8.63 16.70 4.03
N GLY A 198 7.74 17.49 3.41
CA GLY A 198 7.96 18.03 2.06
C GLY A 198 8.10 16.96 0.97
N LYS A 199 7.59 15.75 1.21
CA LYS A 199 7.60 14.61 0.28
C LYS A 199 6.21 14.42 -0.33
N PRO A 200 6.10 13.88 -1.56
CA PRO A 200 4.82 13.49 -2.13
C PRO A 200 4.17 12.37 -1.30
N VAL A 201 2.85 12.43 -1.15
CA VAL A 201 2.03 11.44 -0.45
C VAL A 201 1.05 10.80 -1.43
N VAL A 202 0.90 9.48 -1.36
CA VAL A 202 -0.07 8.70 -2.15
C VAL A 202 -0.87 7.83 -1.18
N PHE A 203 -2.19 7.84 -1.31
CA PHE A 203 -3.05 6.86 -0.64
C PHE A 203 -3.09 5.60 -1.50
N THR A 204 -2.45 4.53 -1.03
CA THR A 204 -2.34 3.25 -1.75
C THR A 204 -3.44 2.27 -1.39
N GLU A 205 -4.12 2.50 -0.27
CA GLU A 205 -5.37 1.83 0.11
C GLU A 205 -6.22 2.76 0.98
N TYR A 206 -7.51 2.78 0.66
CA TYR A 206 -8.57 3.33 1.48
C TYR A 206 -9.89 2.79 0.91
N GLY A 207 -10.85 2.46 1.76
CA GLY A 207 -12.10 1.86 1.31
C GLY A 207 -13.00 1.42 2.46
N ALA A 208 -14.20 0.99 2.11
CA ALA A 208 -15.19 0.42 3.02
C ALA A 208 -15.77 -0.86 2.43
N ASP A 209 -15.85 -1.94 3.22
CA ASP A 209 -16.49 -3.16 2.75
C ASP A 209 -17.94 -2.88 2.34
N THR A 210 -18.32 -3.34 1.16
CA THR A 210 -19.61 -3.02 0.54
C THR A 210 -20.17 -4.24 -0.15
N VAL A 211 -21.37 -4.65 0.25
CA VAL A 211 -22.05 -5.80 -0.34
C VAL A 211 -23.00 -5.30 -1.41
N SER A 212 -22.66 -5.54 -2.67
CA SER A 212 -23.49 -5.07 -3.79
C SER A 212 -24.94 -5.51 -3.65
N GLY A 213 -25.86 -4.57 -3.85
CA GLY A 213 -27.29 -4.73 -3.66
C GLY A 213 -27.81 -4.38 -2.26
N LEU A 214 -26.95 -4.04 -1.29
CA LEU A 214 -27.39 -3.42 -0.04
C LEU A 214 -27.49 -1.91 -0.22
N HIS A 215 -28.70 -1.38 -0.01
CA HIS A 215 -28.99 0.05 -0.16
C HIS A 215 -29.83 0.59 0.98
N ASP A 216 -29.58 1.85 1.35
CA ASP A 216 -30.50 2.65 2.17
C ASP A 216 -30.38 4.14 1.80
N THR A 217 -31.51 4.85 1.72
CA THR A 217 -31.53 6.31 1.49
C THR A 217 -30.91 7.10 2.65
N THR A 218 -30.87 6.53 3.86
CA THR A 218 -30.04 7.00 4.97
C THR A 218 -28.99 5.92 5.18
N SER A 219 -27.82 6.12 4.56
CA SER A 219 -26.80 5.09 4.44
C SER A 219 -26.40 4.48 5.78
N VAL A 220 -25.95 3.23 5.74
CA VAL A 220 -25.29 2.56 6.86
C VAL A 220 -24.08 1.80 6.33
N MET A 221 -23.12 1.47 7.21
CA MET A 221 -21.98 0.62 6.84
C MET A 221 -22.43 -0.61 6.04
N TYR A 222 -21.62 -1.00 5.05
CA TYR A 222 -21.88 -2.05 4.05
C TYR A 222 -22.84 -1.72 2.90
N THR A 223 -23.56 -0.60 2.93
CA THR A 223 -24.39 -0.16 1.78
C THR A 223 -23.55 0.50 0.70
N GLU A 224 -24.04 0.45 -0.55
CA GLU A 224 -23.40 1.14 -1.68
C GLU A 224 -23.33 2.66 -1.45
N GLU A 225 -24.37 3.25 -0.85
CA GLU A 225 -24.38 4.68 -0.53
C GLU A 225 -23.29 5.05 0.49
N TYR A 226 -23.09 4.24 1.54
CA TYR A 226 -22.04 4.53 2.53
C TYR A 226 -20.64 4.44 1.92
N GLN A 227 -20.41 3.52 0.97
CA GLN A 227 -19.14 3.45 0.25
C GLN A 227 -18.85 4.73 -0.53
N VAL A 228 -19.87 5.26 -1.21
CA VAL A 228 -19.76 6.52 -1.94
C VAL A 228 -19.47 7.67 -0.98
N GLU A 229 -20.25 7.82 0.10
CA GLU A 229 -20.06 8.88 1.09
C GLU A 229 -18.68 8.80 1.79
N TYR A 230 -18.17 7.59 2.02
CA TYR A 230 -16.82 7.35 2.51
C TYR A 230 -15.77 7.92 1.55
N TYR A 231 -15.87 7.62 0.26
CA TYR A 231 -14.93 8.12 -0.75
C TYR A 231 -15.07 9.65 -0.94
N GLU A 232 -16.29 10.19 -0.92
CA GLU A 232 -16.54 11.63 -0.99
C GLU A 232 -15.84 12.38 0.16
N MET A 233 -15.94 11.86 1.39
CA MET A 233 -15.28 12.45 2.55
C MET A 233 -13.75 12.39 2.44
N ASN A 234 -13.18 11.23 2.07
CA ASN A 234 -11.74 11.07 1.98
C ASN A 234 -11.14 11.95 0.86
N ASN A 235 -11.72 11.89 -0.34
CA ASN A 235 -11.23 12.65 -1.50
C ASN A 235 -11.34 14.17 -1.28
N LYS A 236 -12.41 14.63 -0.61
CA LYS A 236 -12.54 16.03 -0.18
C LYS A 236 -11.33 16.48 0.64
N VAL A 237 -10.84 15.65 1.57
CA VAL A 237 -9.67 15.99 2.37
C VAL A 237 -8.39 15.91 1.55
N PHE A 238 -8.26 14.95 0.63
CA PHE A 238 -7.08 14.84 -0.24
C PHE A 238 -6.87 16.10 -1.09
N ASP A 239 -7.94 16.63 -1.67
CA ASP A 239 -7.95 17.84 -2.48
C ASP A 239 -7.51 19.11 -1.73
N GLU A 240 -7.47 19.09 -0.39
CA GLU A 240 -7.02 20.22 0.42
C GLU A 240 -5.48 20.33 0.51
N PHE A 241 -4.74 19.28 0.11
CA PHE A 241 -3.29 19.19 0.31
C PHE A 241 -2.53 18.95 -1.01
N GLU A 242 -1.85 19.98 -1.52
CA GLU A 242 -1.10 19.92 -2.79
C GLU A 242 0.01 18.84 -2.83
N PHE A 243 0.49 18.37 -1.68
CA PHE A 243 1.50 17.32 -1.61
C PHE A 243 0.92 15.90 -1.75
N VAL A 244 -0.41 15.75 -1.74
CA VAL A 244 -1.07 14.49 -2.11
C VAL A 244 -1.09 14.40 -3.63
N VAL A 245 -0.45 13.37 -4.17
CA VAL A 245 -0.21 13.22 -5.62
C VAL A 245 -0.80 11.94 -6.20
N GLY A 246 -1.60 11.21 -5.43
CA GLY A 246 -2.27 10.02 -5.92
C GLY A 246 -3.23 9.38 -4.91
N GLU A 247 -4.25 8.76 -5.46
CA GLU A 247 -5.29 8.00 -4.77
C GLU A 247 -5.52 6.67 -5.53
N GLN A 248 -5.34 5.54 -4.84
CA GLN A 248 -5.62 4.20 -5.36
C GLN A 248 -6.72 3.57 -4.49
N ALA A 249 -7.94 3.56 -5.03
CA ALA A 249 -9.18 3.08 -4.41
C ALA A 249 -9.66 1.77 -5.06
#